data_AF-A0A0J6CXT1-F1
#
_entry.id   AF-A0A0J6CXT1-F1
#
_cell.length_a   1.000
_cell.length_b   1.000
_cell.length_c   1.000
_cell.angle_alpha   90.00
_cell.angle_beta   90.00
_cell.angle_gamma   90.00
#
_symmetry.space_group_name_H-M   'P 1'
#
loop_
_entity.id
_entity.type
_entity.pdbx_description
1 polymer ?
#
loop_
_entity_poly.entity_id
_entity_poly.type
_entity_poly.pdbx_seq_one_letter_code
_entity_poly.pdbx_strand_id
1 'polypeptide(L)'
;MNISCNMIRDILPLYVENLASQDTRDLVEEHIASCENCKKRLEEMRTFEEPPVDTDIAPLRNIQNTLRRKKLQTIIFSVMVTLVFAVVTMAYLTTPAYISYNENAVSIIEKDDGTVLLNFSEEVSGFNVTEYPAADNSGYVYDITTWETVWHQKINKNNLENTVLNPNGETVVSIYYYNTDGSEDVLIYGDPKMDGSVITLPRLFLSYYVLFAIGFSLICGIGLVIFRKNEKIRNGLEKIILLPISYVFAHLLIKGLHSATYLAERDFYAILLVTFPLYFALLAGRNIFKKLSFKKPKSTL
;
A
#
# COMPACT_ATOMS: atom_id res chain seq x y z
N MET A 1 76.51 37.25 -8.96
CA MET A 1 76.95 35.89 -8.53
C MET A 1 76.70 34.92 -9.70
N ASN A 2 77.62 34.01 -10.05
CA ASN A 2 77.49 33.20 -11.28
C ASN A 2 76.66 31.92 -11.05
N ILE A 3 75.36 32.10 -10.77
CA ILE A 3 74.42 30.97 -10.63
C ILE A 3 74.10 30.43 -12.02
N SER A 4 74.15 29.10 -12.18
CA SER A 4 73.90 28.48 -13.48
C SER A 4 72.40 28.54 -13.83
N CYS A 5 72.10 28.75 -15.11
CA CYS A 5 70.71 28.74 -15.58
C CYS A 5 70.01 27.39 -15.31
N ASN A 6 70.74 26.29 -15.19
CA ASN A 6 70.17 24.98 -14.83
C ASN A 6 69.59 24.99 -13.42
N MET A 7 70.34 25.53 -12.45
CA MET A 7 69.87 25.64 -11.07
C MET A 7 68.61 26.52 -10.97
N ILE A 8 68.58 27.64 -11.72
CA ILE A 8 67.40 28.52 -11.77
C ILE A 8 66.20 27.81 -12.39
N ARG A 9 66.40 27.00 -13.43
CA ARG A 9 65.32 26.23 -14.06
C ARG A 9 64.72 25.18 -13.12
N ASP A 10 65.54 24.58 -12.26
CA ASP A 10 65.08 23.56 -11.30
C ASP A 10 64.20 24.17 -10.19
N ILE A 11 64.49 25.41 -9.78
CA ILE A 11 63.73 26.12 -8.74
C ILE A 11 62.59 27.00 -9.28
N LEU A 12 62.55 27.27 -10.58
CA LEU A 12 61.55 28.14 -11.23
C LEU A 12 60.09 27.71 -10.99
N PRO A 13 59.74 26.40 -11.00
CA PRO A 13 58.37 25.97 -10.70
C PRO A 13 57.93 26.35 -9.28
N LEU A 14 58.82 26.19 -8.29
CA LEU A 14 58.55 26.55 -6.90
C LEU A 14 58.40 28.07 -6.71
N TYR A 15 59.11 28.85 -7.53
CA TYR A 15 58.97 30.30 -7.59
C TYR A 15 57.60 30.70 -8.18
N VAL A 16 57.15 30.05 -9.26
CA VAL A 16 55.84 30.31 -9.88
C VAL A 16 54.69 29.96 -8.94
N GLU A 17 54.81 28.86 -8.19
CA GLU A 17 53.81 28.41 -7.20
C GLU A 17 53.87 29.19 -5.86
N ASN A 18 54.74 30.21 -5.74
CA ASN A 18 54.95 30.98 -4.50
C ASN A 18 55.38 30.11 -3.29
N LEU A 19 56.01 28.96 -3.51
CA LEU A 19 56.49 28.04 -2.47
C LEU A 19 57.98 28.20 -2.12
N ALA A 20 58.72 29.01 -2.90
CA ALA A 20 60.12 29.32 -2.63
C ALA A 20 60.30 30.26 -1.41
N SER A 21 61.37 30.06 -0.64
CA SER A 21 61.78 30.96 0.46
C SER A 21 62.23 32.33 -0.08
N GLN A 22 62.23 33.36 0.77
CA GLN A 22 62.59 34.73 0.36
C GLN A 22 63.99 34.80 -0.27
N ASP A 23 64.99 34.19 0.37
CA ASP A 23 66.36 34.12 -0.15
C ASP A 23 66.41 33.49 -1.55
N THR A 24 65.59 32.47 -1.81
CA THR A 24 65.53 31.79 -3.12
C THR A 24 64.83 32.66 -4.17
N ARG A 25 63.85 33.48 -3.77
CA ARG A 25 63.16 34.43 -4.67
C ARG A 25 64.10 35.54 -5.12
N ASP A 26 64.82 36.14 -4.19
CA ASP A 26 65.76 37.23 -4.48
C ASP A 26 66.86 36.77 -5.46
N LEU A 27 67.34 35.52 -5.32
CA LEU A 27 68.30 34.90 -6.25
C LEU A 27 67.71 34.66 -7.65
N VAL A 28 66.44 34.26 -7.74
CA VAL A 28 65.75 34.06 -9.03
C VAL A 28 65.51 35.40 -9.72
N GLU A 29 65.11 36.43 -8.97
CA GLU A 29 64.88 37.79 -9.49
C GLU A 29 66.18 38.43 -10.02
N GLU A 30 67.29 38.31 -9.28
CA GLU A 30 68.60 38.80 -9.71
C GLU A 30 69.05 38.11 -11.02
N HIS A 31 68.83 36.80 -11.14
CA HIS A 31 69.23 36.05 -12.34
C HIS A 31 68.34 36.34 -13.54
N ILE A 32 67.03 36.47 -13.36
CA ILE A 32 66.08 36.76 -14.45
C ILE A 32 66.27 38.18 -14.99
N ALA A 33 66.69 39.14 -14.15
CA ALA A 33 67.02 40.49 -14.58
C ALA A 33 68.19 40.53 -15.58
N SER A 34 69.08 39.53 -15.56
CA SER A 34 70.27 39.46 -16.40
C SER A 34 70.23 38.36 -17.48
N CYS A 35 69.26 37.42 -17.43
CA CYS A 35 69.16 36.28 -18.34
C CYS A 35 67.81 36.18 -19.06
N GLU A 36 67.79 36.51 -20.35
CA GLU A 36 66.59 36.50 -21.20
C GLU A 36 66.00 35.09 -21.38
N ASN A 37 66.84 34.04 -21.35
CA ASN A 37 66.39 32.65 -21.51
C ASN A 37 65.56 32.17 -20.31
N CYS A 38 66.02 32.48 -19.09
CA CYS A 38 65.29 32.19 -17.86
C CYS A 38 64.01 33.03 -17.75
N LYS A 39 64.04 34.27 -18.23
CA LYS A 39 62.87 35.15 -18.31
C LYS A 39 61.78 34.59 -19.23
N LYS A 40 62.14 34.16 -20.44
CA LYS A 40 61.20 33.53 -21.37
C LYS A 40 60.57 32.25 -20.80
N ARG A 41 61.37 31.46 -20.09
CA ARG A 41 60.91 30.23 -19.41
C ARG A 41 59.90 30.52 -18.29
N LEU A 42 60.09 31.60 -17.53
CA LEU A 42 59.16 32.04 -16.50
C LEU A 42 57.81 32.44 -17.11
N GLU A 43 57.84 33.19 -18.22
CA GLU A 43 56.63 33.57 -18.94
C GLU A 43 55.90 32.35 -19.52
N GLU A 44 56.62 31.38 -20.10
CA GLU A 44 56.04 30.11 -20.56
C GLU A 44 55.30 29.35 -19.44
N MET A 45 55.83 29.36 -18.21
CA MET A 45 55.20 28.71 -17.05
C MET A 45 54.02 29.50 -16.49
N ARG A 46 54.09 30.84 -16.48
CA ARG A 46 52.98 31.71 -16.06
C ARG A 46 51.78 31.66 -17.02
N THR A 47 52.05 31.40 -18.31
CA THR A 47 51.02 31.30 -19.35
C THR A 47 50.29 29.95 -19.33
N PHE A 48 50.84 28.95 -18.63
CA PHE A 48 50.14 27.69 -18.34
C PHE A 48 49.11 27.94 -17.22
N GLU A 49 48.04 28.66 -17.57
CA GLU A 49 46.87 28.83 -16.70
C GLU A 49 46.39 27.46 -16.22
N GLU A 50 46.15 27.33 -14.91
CA GLU A 50 45.54 26.14 -14.32
C GLU A 50 44.25 25.83 -15.10
N PRO A 51 44.06 24.59 -15.58
CA PRO A 51 42.81 24.22 -16.21
C PRO A 51 41.68 24.49 -15.21
N PRO A 52 40.56 25.10 -15.62
CA PRO A 52 39.48 25.42 -14.71
C PRO A 52 39.07 24.14 -14.00
N VAL A 53 39.20 24.11 -12.66
CA VAL A 53 38.70 23.01 -11.85
C VAL A 53 37.19 22.95 -12.09
N ASP A 54 36.75 21.88 -12.74
CA ASP A 54 35.34 21.64 -13.04
C ASP A 54 34.57 21.45 -11.73
N THR A 55 34.05 22.56 -11.20
CA THR A 55 33.20 22.62 -10.01
C THR A 55 31.75 22.19 -10.29
N ASP A 56 31.45 21.65 -11.48
CA ASP A 56 30.10 21.20 -11.78
C ASP A 56 29.74 19.95 -10.96
N ILE A 57 29.12 20.19 -9.80
CA ILE A 57 28.55 19.20 -8.90
C ILE A 57 27.21 18.64 -9.41
N ALA A 58 26.68 19.12 -10.55
CA ALA A 58 25.44 18.60 -11.15
C ALA A 58 25.45 17.09 -11.39
N PRO A 59 26.51 16.44 -11.93
CA PRO A 59 26.59 14.99 -12.06
C PRO A 59 26.42 14.26 -10.72
N LEU A 60 27.09 14.72 -9.65
CA LEU A 60 26.98 14.12 -8.32
C LEU A 60 25.58 14.28 -7.73
N ARG A 61 24.96 15.46 -7.88
CA ARG A 61 23.58 15.72 -7.43
C ARG A 61 22.57 14.84 -8.15
N ASN A 62 22.74 14.63 -9.45
CA ASN A 62 21.89 13.73 -10.25
C ASN A 62 22.05 12.27 -9.81
N ILE A 63 23.28 11.82 -9.55
CA ILE A 63 23.55 10.47 -9.03
C ILE A 63 22.89 10.29 -7.66
N GLN A 64 23.07 11.21 -6.71
CA GLN A 64 22.44 11.14 -5.40
C GLN A 64 20.91 11.11 -5.49
N ASN A 65 20.30 11.93 -6.35
CA ASN A 65 18.86 11.94 -6.55
C ASN A 65 18.33 10.62 -7.13
N THR A 66 19.06 10.01 -8.08
CA THR A 66 18.67 8.69 -8.60
C THR A 66 18.78 7.60 -7.55
N LEU A 67 19.82 7.61 -6.71
CA LEU A 67 20.00 6.67 -5.60
C LEU A 67 18.93 6.85 -4.52
N ARG A 68 18.62 8.09 -4.12
CA ARG A 68 17.54 8.40 -3.18
C ARG A 68 16.18 7.93 -3.70
N ARG A 69 15.87 8.20 -4.97
CA ARG A 69 14.63 7.70 -5.60
C ARG A 69 14.56 6.18 -5.64
N LYS A 70 15.69 5.49 -5.87
CA LYS A 70 15.74 4.01 -5.83
C LYS A 70 15.48 3.50 -4.42
N LYS A 71 16.18 4.06 -3.43
CA LYS A 71 15.99 3.71 -2.02
C LYS A 71 14.53 3.92 -1.59
N LEU A 72 13.93 5.06 -1.97
CA LEU A 72 12.54 5.35 -1.69
C LEU A 72 11.58 4.36 -2.37
N GLN A 73 11.82 3.99 -3.64
CA GLN A 73 11.00 2.98 -4.34
C GLN A 73 11.06 1.61 -3.64
N THR A 74 12.23 1.18 -3.19
CA THR A 74 12.40 -0.07 -2.45
C THR A 74 11.74 -0.02 -1.08
N ILE A 75 11.85 1.11 -0.36
CA ILE A 75 11.15 1.31 0.92
C ILE A 75 9.64 1.24 0.73
N ILE A 76 9.09 1.99 -0.24
CA ILE A 76 7.65 1.97 -0.53
C ILE A 76 7.20 0.54 -0.87
N PHE A 77 7.95 -0.17 -1.72
CA PHE A 77 7.65 -1.56 -2.06
C PHE A 77 7.58 -2.44 -0.81
N SER A 78 8.61 -2.40 0.03
CA SER A 78 8.66 -3.18 1.27
C SER A 78 7.50 -2.86 2.21
N VAL A 79 7.24 -1.57 2.46
CA VAL A 79 6.17 -1.12 3.36
C VAL A 79 4.80 -1.54 2.85
N MET A 80 4.53 -1.39 1.55
CA MET A 80 3.26 -1.77 0.95
C MET A 80 3.04 -3.29 1.00
N VAL A 81 4.08 -4.10 0.75
CA VAL A 81 3.99 -5.56 0.87
C VAL A 81 3.71 -5.98 2.31
N THR A 82 4.42 -5.40 3.28
CA THR A 82 4.16 -5.66 4.71
C THR A 82 2.74 -5.26 5.10
N LEU A 83 2.24 -4.13 4.60
CA LEU A 83 0.87 -3.68 4.84
C LEU A 83 -0.17 -4.66 4.27
N VAL A 84 0.05 -5.21 3.07
CA VAL A 84 -0.82 -6.27 2.50
C VAL A 84 -0.90 -7.45 3.46
N PHE A 85 0.23 -7.98 3.92
CA PHE A 85 0.23 -9.12 4.84
C PHE A 85 -0.48 -8.78 6.16
N ALA A 86 -0.20 -7.61 6.74
CA ALA A 86 -0.86 -7.17 7.97
C ALA A 86 -2.38 -7.08 7.83
N VAL A 87 -2.88 -6.47 6.74
CA VAL A 87 -4.33 -6.37 6.49
C VAL A 87 -4.95 -7.73 6.25
N VAL A 88 -4.31 -8.61 5.45
CA VAL A 88 -4.83 -9.97 5.19
C VAL A 88 -4.89 -10.79 6.48
N THR A 89 -3.84 -10.76 7.30
CA THR A 89 -3.84 -11.44 8.61
C THR A 89 -4.94 -10.90 9.52
N MET A 90 -5.09 -9.58 9.62
CA MET A 90 -6.14 -8.97 10.44
C MET A 90 -7.55 -9.32 9.94
N ALA A 91 -7.76 -9.28 8.62
CA ALA A 91 -9.04 -9.67 8.01
C ALA A 91 -9.37 -11.14 8.28
N TYR A 92 -8.38 -12.04 8.21
CA TYR A 92 -8.55 -13.45 8.55
C TYR A 92 -8.92 -13.63 10.03
N LEU A 93 -8.19 -12.99 10.95
CA LEU A 93 -8.45 -13.11 12.39
C LEU A 93 -9.83 -12.59 12.82
N THR A 94 -10.32 -11.56 12.12
CA THR A 94 -11.64 -10.95 12.35
C THR A 94 -12.74 -11.52 11.45
N THR A 95 -12.47 -12.60 10.72
CA THR A 95 -13.50 -13.25 9.89
C THR A 95 -14.61 -13.84 10.77
N PRO A 96 -15.88 -13.51 10.50
CA PRO A 96 -17.03 -13.98 11.26
C PRO A 96 -17.25 -15.46 10.93
N ALA A 97 -17.18 -16.30 11.95
CA ALA A 97 -17.70 -17.65 11.90
C ALA A 97 -19.09 -17.61 12.53
N TYR A 98 -20.12 -17.65 11.68
CA TYR A 98 -21.51 -17.55 12.13
C TYR A 98 -21.88 -18.75 13.00
N ILE A 99 -22.60 -18.45 14.08
CA ILE A 99 -23.08 -19.43 15.04
C ILE A 99 -24.50 -19.79 14.61
N SER A 100 -24.81 -21.08 14.43
CA SER A 100 -26.18 -21.53 14.22
C SER A 100 -27.01 -21.30 15.48
N TYR A 101 -28.31 -21.07 15.35
CA TYR A 101 -29.16 -20.79 16.51
C TYR A 101 -29.04 -21.83 17.62
N ASN A 102 -28.86 -21.34 18.85
CA ASN A 102 -28.86 -22.10 20.10
C ASN A 102 -29.35 -21.15 21.20
N GLU A 103 -30.23 -21.63 22.08
CA GLU A 103 -30.74 -20.88 23.24
C GLU A 103 -29.63 -20.34 24.16
N ASN A 104 -28.47 -21.01 24.19
CA ASN A 104 -27.33 -20.51 24.95
C ASN A 104 -26.69 -19.29 24.30
N ALA A 105 -26.61 -19.22 22.96
CA ALA A 105 -25.85 -18.19 22.24
C ALA A 105 -26.51 -16.81 22.34
N VAL A 106 -27.85 -16.78 22.21
CA VAL A 106 -28.66 -15.57 22.36
C VAL A 106 -29.91 -15.89 23.15
N SER A 107 -30.14 -15.11 24.19
CA SER A 107 -31.34 -15.15 25.01
C SER A 107 -32.01 -13.78 25.05
N ILE A 108 -33.32 -13.77 25.18
CA ILE A 108 -34.15 -12.56 25.11
C ILE A 108 -34.69 -12.29 26.50
N ILE A 109 -34.46 -11.07 26.99
CA ILE A 109 -34.91 -10.62 28.30
C ILE A 109 -35.91 -9.48 28.08
N GLU A 110 -37.17 -9.73 28.39
CA GLU A 110 -38.21 -8.70 28.41
C GLU A 110 -38.30 -8.09 29.81
N LYS A 111 -38.31 -6.76 29.87
CA LYS A 111 -38.50 -6.01 31.10
C LYS A 111 -39.96 -5.60 31.26
N ASP A 112 -40.36 -5.33 32.50
CA ASP A 112 -41.72 -4.90 32.86
C ASP A 112 -42.16 -3.59 32.17
N ASP A 113 -41.21 -2.78 31.68
CA ASP A 113 -41.45 -1.53 30.94
C ASP A 113 -41.63 -1.74 29.42
N GLY A 114 -41.61 -2.99 28.94
CA GLY A 114 -41.69 -3.33 27.52
C GLY A 114 -40.36 -3.24 26.76
N THR A 115 -39.25 -2.98 27.46
CA THR A 115 -37.92 -3.02 26.86
C THR A 115 -37.50 -4.46 26.59
N VAL A 116 -37.08 -4.75 25.36
CA VAL A 116 -36.54 -6.05 24.97
C VAL A 116 -35.02 -5.96 24.87
N LEU A 117 -34.33 -6.83 25.62
CA LEU A 117 -32.89 -6.93 25.67
C LEU A 117 -32.39 -8.23 25.03
N LEU A 118 -31.33 -8.13 24.24
CA LEU A 118 -30.54 -9.25 23.79
C LEU A 118 -29.41 -9.51 24.79
N ASN A 119 -29.34 -10.73 25.30
CA ASN A 119 -28.28 -11.22 26.15
C ASN A 119 -27.48 -12.28 25.40
N PHE A 120 -26.17 -12.06 25.30
CA PHE A 120 -25.25 -12.88 24.50
C PHE A 120 -24.39 -13.76 25.39
N SER A 121 -24.07 -14.98 24.94
CA SER A 121 -23.09 -15.82 25.62
C SER A 121 -21.66 -15.30 25.45
N GLU A 122 -20.75 -15.85 26.25
CA GLU A 122 -19.31 -15.59 26.14
C GLU A 122 -18.68 -16.12 24.84
N GLU A 123 -19.40 -16.88 24.02
CA GLU A 123 -18.87 -17.35 22.73
C GLU A 123 -19.11 -16.34 21.60
N VAL A 124 -20.13 -15.49 21.76
CA VAL A 124 -20.50 -14.50 20.76
C VAL A 124 -19.56 -13.30 20.80
N SER A 125 -18.94 -13.02 19.65
CA SER A 125 -18.02 -11.88 19.49
C SER A 125 -18.64 -10.68 18.77
N GLY A 126 -19.76 -10.90 18.09
CA GLY A 126 -20.49 -9.87 17.36
C GLY A 126 -21.84 -10.37 16.88
N PHE A 127 -22.69 -9.42 16.53
CA PHE A 127 -24.06 -9.68 16.09
C PHE A 127 -24.50 -8.62 15.08
N ASN A 128 -25.53 -8.96 14.30
CA ASN A 128 -26.23 -8.03 13.42
C ASN A 128 -27.72 -8.08 13.75
N VAL A 129 -28.36 -6.92 13.72
CA VAL A 129 -29.81 -6.77 13.86
C VAL A 129 -30.30 -5.94 12.68
N THR A 130 -31.32 -6.45 11.99
CA THR A 130 -32.08 -5.69 11.00
C THR A 130 -33.53 -5.61 11.41
N GLU A 131 -34.10 -4.41 11.37
CA GLU A 131 -35.50 -4.15 11.74
C GLU A 131 -36.33 -3.74 10.52
N TYR A 132 -37.60 -4.12 10.51
CA TYR A 132 -38.58 -3.67 9.51
C TYR A 132 -39.99 -3.70 10.11
N PRO A 133 -40.91 -2.86 9.61
CA PRO A 133 -42.28 -2.85 10.10
C PRO A 133 -43.00 -4.16 9.74
N ALA A 134 -43.82 -4.66 10.67
CA ALA A 134 -44.71 -5.78 10.43
C ALA A 134 -45.74 -5.42 9.35
N ALA A 135 -46.14 -6.38 8.51
CA ALA A 135 -47.06 -6.14 7.38
C ALA A 135 -48.45 -5.60 7.82
N ASP A 136 -48.87 -5.93 9.04
CA ASP A 136 -50.11 -5.46 9.67
C ASP A 136 -49.93 -4.13 10.43
N ASN A 137 -48.74 -3.51 10.38
CA ASN A 137 -48.34 -2.34 11.16
C ASN A 137 -48.54 -2.51 12.68
N SER A 138 -48.52 -3.74 13.21
CA SER A 138 -48.64 -4.01 14.65
C SER A 138 -47.40 -3.62 15.45
N GLY A 139 -46.27 -3.38 14.78
CA GLY A 139 -44.99 -3.02 15.37
C GLY A 139 -43.84 -3.40 14.42
N TYR A 140 -42.72 -3.84 14.99
CA TYR A 140 -41.50 -4.16 14.27
C TYR A 140 -41.12 -5.64 14.40
N VAL A 141 -40.58 -6.17 13.31
CA VAL A 141 -39.95 -7.49 13.25
C VAL A 141 -38.44 -7.29 13.14
N TYR A 142 -37.69 -8.12 13.87
CA TYR A 142 -36.23 -8.05 13.93
C TYR A 142 -35.63 -9.37 13.46
N ASP A 143 -34.67 -9.28 12.53
CA ASP A 143 -33.85 -10.43 12.16
C ASP A 143 -32.46 -10.25 12.79
N ILE A 144 -31.97 -11.31 13.44
CA ILE A 144 -30.73 -11.31 14.21
C ILE A 144 -29.84 -12.44 13.73
N THR A 145 -28.53 -12.21 13.74
CA THR A 145 -27.53 -13.28 13.65
C THR A 145 -26.35 -12.98 14.54
N THR A 146 -25.63 -14.01 14.93
CA THR A 146 -24.42 -13.89 15.74
C THR A 146 -23.24 -14.65 15.17
N TRP A 147 -22.04 -14.24 15.55
CA TRP A 147 -20.81 -14.88 15.12
C TRP A 147 -19.72 -14.82 16.17
N GLU A 148 -18.83 -15.80 16.11
CA GLU A 148 -17.53 -15.75 16.75
C GLU A 148 -16.44 -15.30 15.75
N THR A 149 -15.27 -14.96 16.27
CA THR A 149 -14.08 -14.69 15.46
C THR A 149 -12.86 -15.38 16.06
N VAL A 150 -11.88 -15.71 15.23
CA VAL A 150 -10.61 -16.29 15.71
C VAL A 150 -9.90 -15.33 16.67
N TRP A 151 -10.00 -14.02 16.41
CA TRP A 151 -9.49 -12.99 17.31
C TRP A 151 -10.12 -13.09 18.69
N HIS A 152 -11.46 -13.17 18.76
CA HIS A 152 -12.16 -13.32 20.02
C HIS A 152 -11.77 -14.61 20.76
N GLN A 153 -11.79 -15.73 20.03
CA GLN A 153 -11.52 -17.05 20.60
C GLN A 153 -10.10 -17.20 21.16
N LYS A 154 -9.10 -16.61 20.48
CA LYS A 154 -7.67 -16.89 20.76
C LYS A 154 -6.87 -15.72 21.32
N ILE A 155 -7.32 -14.49 21.10
CA ILE A 155 -6.53 -13.28 21.41
C ILE A 155 -7.18 -12.49 22.54
N ASN A 156 -8.46 -12.15 22.41
CA ASN A 156 -9.15 -11.33 23.40
C ASN A 156 -10.62 -11.73 23.58
N LYS A 157 -10.95 -12.28 24.75
CA LYS A 157 -12.31 -12.70 25.13
C LYS A 157 -13.03 -11.55 25.83
N ASN A 158 -13.41 -10.54 25.07
CA ASN A 158 -14.29 -9.49 25.56
C ASN A 158 -15.74 -9.92 25.33
N ASN A 159 -16.49 -10.10 26.42
CA ASN A 159 -17.91 -10.40 26.34
C ASN A 159 -18.68 -9.18 25.80
N LEU A 160 -19.72 -9.44 25.01
CA LEU A 160 -20.65 -8.41 24.57
C LEU A 160 -21.52 -7.95 25.74
N GLU A 161 -21.81 -6.66 25.77
CA GLU A 161 -22.82 -6.12 26.67
C GLU A 161 -24.23 -6.37 26.13
N ASN A 162 -25.20 -6.47 27.05
CA ASN A 162 -26.60 -6.64 26.68
C ASN A 162 -27.07 -5.43 25.86
N THR A 163 -27.73 -5.72 24.74
CA THR A 163 -28.15 -4.69 23.79
C THR A 163 -29.66 -4.49 23.86
N VAL A 164 -30.10 -3.24 23.98
CA VAL A 164 -31.53 -2.88 23.87
C VAL A 164 -31.95 -2.98 22.41
N LEU A 165 -32.95 -3.81 22.14
CA LEU A 165 -33.46 -4.06 20.79
C LEU A 165 -34.41 -2.95 20.32
N ASN A 166 -35.25 -2.43 21.23
CA ASN A 166 -36.25 -1.40 20.95
C ASN A 166 -35.93 -0.09 21.69
N PRO A 167 -34.83 0.61 21.34
CA PRO A 167 -34.38 1.79 22.08
C PRO A 167 -35.36 2.97 22.04
N ASN A 168 -36.30 3.00 21.09
CA ASN A 168 -37.30 4.06 20.98
C ASN A 168 -38.64 3.67 21.63
N GLY A 169 -38.72 2.51 22.29
CA GLY A 169 -39.94 2.00 22.91
C GLY A 169 -40.97 1.48 21.90
N GLU A 170 -40.54 1.14 20.69
CA GLU A 170 -41.36 0.50 19.69
C GLU A 170 -41.78 -0.93 20.10
N THR A 171 -42.95 -1.36 19.64
CA THR A 171 -43.46 -2.71 19.90
C THR A 171 -42.67 -3.75 19.12
N VAL A 172 -42.02 -4.66 19.84
CA VAL A 172 -41.35 -5.83 19.26
C VAL A 172 -42.37 -6.94 19.05
N VAL A 173 -42.66 -7.27 17.79
CA VAL A 173 -43.69 -8.22 17.41
C VAL A 173 -43.14 -9.64 17.31
N SER A 174 -42.01 -9.78 16.61
CA SER A 174 -41.34 -11.07 16.42
C SER A 174 -39.84 -10.85 16.27
N ILE A 175 -39.05 -11.83 16.72
CA ILE A 175 -37.61 -11.86 16.49
C ILE A 175 -37.26 -13.18 15.81
N TYR A 176 -36.60 -13.08 14.66
CA TYR A 176 -36.11 -14.22 13.89
C TYR A 176 -34.58 -14.29 13.98
N TYR A 177 -34.04 -15.49 14.17
CA TYR A 177 -32.63 -15.77 14.06
C TYR A 177 -32.33 -16.36 12.69
N TYR A 178 -31.59 -15.63 11.85
CA TYR A 178 -31.23 -16.14 10.53
C TYR A 178 -29.87 -16.84 10.56
N ASN A 179 -29.83 -17.98 9.87
CA ASN A 179 -28.61 -18.78 9.73
C ASN A 179 -27.96 -18.49 8.36
N THR A 180 -26.63 -18.52 8.30
CA THR A 180 -25.89 -18.26 7.06
C THR A 180 -25.52 -19.51 6.25
N ASP A 181 -26.00 -20.67 6.69
CA ASP A 181 -25.77 -21.99 6.08
C ASP A 181 -26.86 -22.39 5.07
N GLY A 182 -27.86 -21.52 4.86
CA GLY A 182 -29.01 -21.77 3.98
C GLY A 182 -30.14 -22.54 4.64
N SER A 183 -30.09 -22.75 5.96
CA SER A 183 -31.23 -23.21 6.73
C SER A 183 -32.28 -22.12 6.92
N GLU A 184 -33.47 -22.53 7.31
CA GLU A 184 -34.59 -21.62 7.58
C GLU A 184 -34.33 -20.77 8.82
N ASP A 185 -34.83 -19.54 8.78
CA ASP A 185 -34.75 -18.59 9.87
C ASP A 185 -35.65 -19.07 11.03
N VAL A 186 -35.11 -19.03 12.24
CA VAL A 186 -35.75 -19.59 13.43
C VAL A 186 -36.50 -18.48 14.18
N LEU A 187 -37.78 -18.66 14.44
CA LEU A 187 -38.52 -17.75 15.34
C LEU A 187 -38.05 -17.97 16.78
N ILE A 188 -37.53 -16.91 17.41
CA ILE A 188 -36.97 -16.98 18.77
C ILE A 188 -37.76 -16.16 19.79
N TYR A 189 -38.66 -15.27 19.34
CA TYR A 189 -39.59 -14.52 20.19
C TYR A 189 -40.81 -14.04 19.44
N GLY A 190 -41.93 -13.95 20.16
CA GLY A 190 -43.21 -13.45 19.64
C GLY A 190 -43.98 -14.47 18.82
N ASP A 191 -45.00 -13.99 18.12
CA ASP A 191 -45.83 -14.82 17.24
C ASP A 191 -45.27 -14.80 15.81
N PRO A 192 -45.39 -15.89 15.03
CA PRO A 192 -44.97 -15.89 13.64
C PRO A 192 -45.80 -14.88 12.82
N LYS A 193 -45.12 -13.92 12.19
CA LYS A 193 -45.74 -12.91 11.30
C LYS A 193 -45.51 -13.16 9.82
N MET A 194 -44.68 -14.14 9.49
CA MET A 194 -44.42 -14.56 8.13
C MET A 194 -45.16 -15.85 7.82
N ASP A 195 -45.87 -15.85 6.68
CA ASP A 195 -46.51 -17.05 6.15
C ASP A 195 -45.42 -17.95 5.53
N GLY A 196 -44.93 -18.90 6.33
CA GLY A 196 -43.94 -19.89 5.92
C GLY A 196 -42.52 -19.57 6.38
N SER A 197 -41.59 -20.41 5.94
CA SER A 197 -40.19 -20.30 6.31
C SER A 197 -39.44 -19.31 5.42
N VAL A 198 -38.62 -18.47 6.02
CA VAL A 198 -37.73 -17.53 5.32
C VAL A 198 -36.31 -18.06 5.36
N ILE A 199 -35.55 -17.83 4.30
CA ILE A 199 -34.12 -18.15 4.21
C ILE A 199 -33.40 -16.87 3.82
N THR A 200 -32.48 -16.43 4.68
CA THR A 200 -31.63 -15.28 4.37
C THR A 200 -30.56 -15.64 3.33
N LEU A 201 -30.46 -14.84 2.26
CA LEU A 201 -29.53 -15.10 1.15
C LEU A 201 -28.26 -14.23 1.24
N PRO A 202 -27.10 -14.76 0.83
CA PRO A 202 -25.88 -13.97 0.78
C PRO A 202 -25.94 -12.95 -0.36
N ARG A 203 -25.33 -11.78 -0.15
CA ARG A 203 -25.17 -10.78 -1.20
C ARG A 203 -24.11 -11.25 -2.21
N LEU A 204 -24.42 -11.05 -3.50
CA LEU A 204 -23.57 -11.51 -4.61
C LEU A 204 -22.80 -10.38 -5.30
N PHE A 205 -22.97 -9.12 -4.88
CA PHE A 205 -22.47 -7.95 -5.62
C PHE A 205 -20.95 -7.92 -5.83
N LEU A 206 -20.18 -8.52 -4.92
CA LEU A 206 -18.72 -8.63 -5.06
C LEU A 206 -18.30 -9.41 -6.31
N SER A 207 -19.11 -10.38 -6.74
CA SER A 207 -18.84 -11.15 -7.97
C SER A 207 -18.85 -10.26 -9.21
N TYR A 208 -19.80 -9.32 -9.29
CA TYR A 208 -19.87 -8.37 -10.39
C TYR A 208 -18.62 -7.48 -10.45
N TYR A 209 -18.12 -7.01 -9.30
CA TYR A 209 -16.91 -6.19 -9.26
C TYR A 209 -15.67 -6.94 -9.73
N VAL A 210 -15.54 -8.22 -9.39
CA VAL A 210 -14.45 -9.07 -9.90
C VAL A 210 -14.57 -9.24 -11.41
N LEU A 211 -15.77 -9.51 -11.92
CA LEU A 211 -16.02 -9.63 -13.36
C LEU A 211 -15.70 -8.33 -14.11
N PHE A 212 -16.10 -7.17 -13.57
CA PHE A 212 -15.74 -5.87 -14.14
C PHE A 212 -14.23 -5.64 -14.12
N ALA A 213 -13.53 -6.00 -13.04
CA ALA A 213 -12.07 -5.87 -12.96
C ALA A 213 -11.36 -6.78 -13.98
N ILE A 214 -11.82 -8.03 -14.15
CA ILE A 214 -11.29 -8.95 -15.17
C ILE A 214 -11.54 -8.39 -16.57
N GLY A 215 -12.77 -7.98 -16.87
CA GLY A 215 -13.14 -7.38 -18.16
C GLY A 215 -12.31 -6.13 -18.48
N PHE A 216 -12.15 -5.24 -17.51
CA PHE A 216 -11.32 -4.03 -17.67
C PHE A 216 -9.83 -4.37 -17.86
N SER A 217 -9.33 -5.39 -17.17
CA SER A 217 -7.96 -5.90 -17.38
C SER A 217 -7.75 -6.45 -18.79
N LEU A 218 -8.73 -7.19 -19.32
CA LEU A 218 -8.70 -7.71 -20.70
C LEU A 218 -8.69 -6.56 -21.72
N ILE A 219 -9.56 -5.56 -21.56
CA ILE A 219 -9.60 -4.37 -22.43
C ILE A 219 -8.26 -3.63 -22.41
N CYS A 220 -7.69 -3.41 -21.22
CA CYS A 220 -6.36 -2.79 -21.10
C CYS A 220 -5.27 -3.65 -21.75
N GLY A 221 -5.35 -4.98 -21.61
CA GLY A 221 -4.43 -5.94 -22.24
C GLY A 221 -4.47 -5.88 -23.76
N ILE A 222 -5.68 -5.86 -24.36
CA ILE A 222 -5.86 -5.67 -25.81
C ILE A 222 -5.29 -4.31 -26.24
N GLY A 223 -5.55 -3.25 -25.47
CA GLY A 223 -4.97 -1.92 -25.70
C GLY A 223 -3.45 -1.94 -25.71
N LEU A 224 -2.80 -2.69 -24.81
CA LEU A 224 -1.34 -2.83 -24.77
C LEU A 224 -0.79 -3.49 -26.05
N VAL A 225 -1.52 -4.46 -26.62
CA VAL A 225 -1.14 -5.12 -27.88
C VAL A 225 -1.28 -4.16 -29.07
N ILE A 226 -2.41 -3.45 -29.16
CA ILE A 226 -2.70 -2.50 -30.25
C ILE A 226 -1.69 -1.34 -30.23
N PHE A 227 -1.49 -0.72 -29.07
CA PHE A 227 -0.63 0.46 -28.91
C PHE A 227 0.82 0.13 -28.58
N ARG A 228 1.29 -1.11 -28.86
CA ARG A 228 2.64 -1.58 -28.53
C ARG A 228 3.78 -0.68 -29.04
N LYS A 229 3.55 0.02 -30.16
CA LYS A 229 4.50 0.96 -30.80
C LYS A 229 4.46 2.37 -30.19
N ASN A 230 3.37 2.76 -29.53
CA ASN A 230 3.23 4.07 -28.90
C ASN A 230 3.64 4.00 -27.44
N GLU A 231 4.90 4.33 -27.14
CA GLU A 231 5.47 4.18 -25.80
C GLU A 231 4.74 4.97 -24.71
N LYS A 232 4.19 6.14 -25.05
CA LYS A 232 3.46 6.99 -24.10
C LYS A 232 2.16 6.32 -23.67
N ILE A 233 1.37 5.84 -24.64
CA ILE A 233 0.11 5.14 -24.37
C ILE A 233 0.38 3.81 -23.65
N ARG A 234 1.35 3.03 -24.14
CA ARG A 234 1.76 1.75 -23.51
C ARG A 234 2.16 1.95 -22.05
N ASN A 235 3.00 2.94 -21.74
CA ASN A 235 3.43 3.21 -20.38
C ASN A 235 2.28 3.60 -19.44
N GLY A 236 1.26 4.31 -19.95
CA GLY A 236 0.04 4.67 -19.24
C GLY A 236 -0.85 3.46 -18.98
N LEU A 237 -1.16 2.70 -20.03
CA LEU A 237 -1.97 1.47 -19.93
C LEU A 237 -1.35 0.44 -18.97
N GLU A 238 -0.03 0.27 -18.99
CA GLU A 238 0.69 -0.60 -18.04
C GLU A 238 0.55 -0.13 -16.57
N LYS A 239 0.23 1.14 -16.28
CA LYS A 239 -0.11 1.57 -14.92
C LYS A 239 -1.58 1.28 -14.62
N ILE A 240 -2.45 1.65 -15.54
CA ILE A 240 -3.91 1.52 -15.39
C ILE A 240 -4.31 0.06 -15.19
N ILE A 241 -3.73 -0.88 -15.95
CA ILE A 241 -4.03 -2.32 -15.85
C ILE A 241 -3.64 -2.92 -14.49
N LEU A 242 -2.70 -2.33 -13.76
CA LEU A 242 -2.29 -2.87 -12.46
C LEU A 242 -3.36 -2.69 -11.39
N LEU A 243 -4.22 -1.68 -11.50
CA LEU A 243 -5.30 -1.46 -10.53
C LEU A 243 -6.36 -2.58 -10.52
N PRO A 244 -6.99 -2.95 -11.65
CA PRO A 244 -7.95 -4.05 -11.67
C PRO A 244 -7.27 -5.40 -11.37
N ILE A 245 -6.01 -5.61 -11.79
CA ILE A 245 -5.23 -6.80 -11.41
C ILE A 245 -5.09 -6.86 -9.89
N SER A 246 -4.74 -5.74 -9.25
CA SER A 246 -4.60 -5.67 -7.79
C SER A 246 -5.92 -5.97 -7.09
N TYR A 247 -7.05 -5.49 -7.63
CA TYR A 247 -8.36 -5.79 -7.08
C TYR A 247 -8.69 -7.29 -7.15
N VAL A 248 -8.43 -7.94 -8.28
CA VAL A 248 -8.66 -9.39 -8.45
C VAL A 248 -7.80 -10.19 -7.46
N PHE A 249 -6.52 -9.86 -7.33
CA PHE A 249 -5.64 -10.52 -6.36
C PHE A 249 -6.08 -10.24 -4.91
N ALA A 250 -6.48 -9.02 -4.59
CA ALA A 250 -6.99 -8.67 -3.27
C ALA A 250 -8.27 -9.45 -2.93
N HIS A 251 -9.18 -9.60 -3.89
CA HIS A 251 -10.38 -10.42 -3.74
C HIS A 251 -10.01 -11.87 -3.43
N LEU A 252 -9.08 -12.46 -4.17
CA LEU A 252 -8.60 -13.82 -3.92
C LEU A 252 -7.96 -13.98 -2.52
N LEU A 253 -7.20 -12.98 -2.05
CA LEU A 253 -6.57 -13.02 -0.73
C LEU A 253 -7.57 -12.93 0.43
N ILE A 254 -8.66 -12.16 0.27
CA ILE A 254 -9.65 -11.92 1.33
C ILE A 254 -10.79 -12.95 1.30
N LYS A 255 -11.30 -13.29 0.11
CA LYS A 255 -12.49 -14.12 -0.09
C LYS A 255 -12.20 -15.48 -0.74
N GLY A 256 -11.02 -15.66 -1.32
CA GLY A 256 -10.74 -16.83 -2.15
C GLY A 256 -11.56 -16.80 -3.43
N LEU A 257 -12.06 -17.98 -3.84
CA LEU A 257 -12.83 -18.15 -5.08
C LEU A 257 -14.33 -17.85 -4.92
N HIS A 258 -14.82 -17.75 -3.68
CA HIS A 258 -16.24 -17.50 -3.39
C HIS A 258 -16.50 -16.03 -3.10
N SER A 259 -17.36 -15.39 -3.90
CA SER A 259 -17.69 -13.97 -3.72
C SER A 259 -18.98 -13.72 -2.93
N ALA A 260 -19.72 -14.77 -2.57
CA ALA A 260 -20.93 -14.66 -1.76
C ALA A 260 -20.58 -14.20 -0.33
N THR A 261 -21.37 -13.27 0.21
CA THR A 261 -21.14 -12.77 1.57
C THR A 261 -22.40 -12.24 2.24
N TYR A 262 -22.53 -12.50 3.53
CA TYR A 262 -23.54 -11.90 4.40
C TYR A 262 -23.06 -10.59 5.02
N LEU A 263 -21.74 -10.33 5.03
CA LEU A 263 -21.12 -9.09 5.52
C LEU A 263 -20.44 -8.34 4.37
N ALA A 264 -21.29 -7.90 3.44
CA ALA A 264 -20.97 -7.18 2.23
C ALA A 264 -19.99 -6.03 2.42
N GLU A 265 -20.28 -5.13 3.35
CA GLU A 265 -19.51 -3.90 3.55
C GLU A 265 -18.11 -4.21 4.08
N ARG A 266 -18.04 -5.07 5.11
CA ARG A 266 -16.77 -5.51 5.70
C ARG A 266 -15.85 -6.13 4.66
N ASP A 267 -16.36 -7.09 3.90
CA ASP A 267 -15.59 -7.80 2.89
C ASP A 267 -15.15 -6.86 1.76
N PHE A 268 -16.02 -5.93 1.34
CA PHE A 268 -15.69 -4.91 0.36
C PHE A 268 -14.55 -3.98 0.82
N TYR A 269 -14.62 -3.43 2.04
CA TYR A 269 -13.59 -2.56 2.58
C TYR A 269 -12.26 -3.30 2.80
N ALA A 270 -12.31 -4.56 3.26
CA ALA A 270 -11.11 -5.39 3.40
C ALA A 270 -10.41 -5.61 2.05
N ILE A 271 -11.16 -5.90 0.98
CA ILE A 271 -10.61 -6.03 -0.38
C ILE A 271 -9.98 -4.72 -0.84
N LEU A 272 -10.65 -3.57 -0.63
CA LEU A 272 -10.09 -2.26 -1.01
C LEU A 272 -8.81 -1.93 -0.24
N LEU A 273 -8.77 -2.21 1.07
CA LEU A 273 -7.60 -2.01 1.91
C LEU A 273 -6.39 -2.84 1.48
N VAL A 274 -6.59 -4.00 0.85
CA VAL A 274 -5.51 -4.79 0.22
C VAL A 274 -5.19 -4.29 -1.19
N THR A 275 -6.21 -3.85 -1.94
CA THR A 275 -6.07 -3.40 -3.33
C THR A 275 -5.11 -2.22 -3.47
N PHE A 276 -5.25 -1.18 -2.64
CA PHE A 276 -4.41 0.02 -2.78
C PHE A 276 -2.93 -0.26 -2.49
N PRO A 277 -2.54 -0.89 -1.36
CA PRO A 277 -1.15 -1.23 -1.10
C PRO A 277 -0.58 -2.18 -2.16
N LEU A 278 -1.35 -3.19 -2.60
CA LEU A 278 -0.91 -4.10 -3.64
C LEU A 278 -0.65 -3.37 -4.96
N TYR A 279 -1.52 -2.44 -5.35
CA TYR A 279 -1.32 -1.60 -6.53
C TYR A 279 -0.05 -0.74 -6.43
N PHE A 280 0.19 -0.09 -5.30
CA PHE A 280 1.40 0.71 -5.10
C PHE A 280 2.67 -0.17 -5.06
N ALA A 281 2.59 -1.37 -4.48
CA ALA A 281 3.67 -2.35 -4.52
C ALA A 281 3.98 -2.76 -5.96
N LEU A 282 2.97 -3.12 -6.77
CA LEU A 282 3.16 -3.48 -8.17
C LEU A 282 3.72 -2.33 -9.01
N LEU A 283 3.29 -1.09 -8.76
CA LEU A 283 3.86 0.10 -9.42
C LEU A 283 5.33 0.32 -9.06
N ALA A 284 5.68 0.21 -7.78
CA ALA A 284 7.06 0.34 -7.31
C ALA A 284 7.93 -0.78 -7.88
N GLY A 285 7.46 -2.03 -7.82
CA GLY A 285 8.11 -3.22 -8.37
C GLY A 285 8.36 -3.12 -9.87
N ARG A 286 7.36 -2.66 -10.65
CA ARG A 286 7.53 -2.40 -12.09
C ARG A 286 8.61 -1.37 -12.37
N ASN A 287 8.64 -0.27 -11.63
CA ASN A 287 9.66 0.77 -11.81
C ASN A 287 11.07 0.27 -11.49
N ILE A 288 11.21 -0.62 -10.50
CA ILE A 288 12.46 -1.30 -10.16
C ILE A 288 12.85 -2.25 -11.30
N PHE A 289 11.93 -3.09 -11.77
CA PHE A 289 12.18 -4.09 -12.81
C PHE A 289 12.58 -3.47 -14.16
N LYS A 290 11.88 -2.42 -14.61
CA LYS A 290 12.25 -1.70 -15.85
C LYS A 290 13.70 -1.23 -15.79
N LYS A 291 14.13 -0.66 -14.67
CA LYS A 291 15.49 -0.15 -14.49
C LYS A 291 16.55 -1.26 -14.42
N LEU A 292 16.21 -2.44 -13.89
CA LEU A 292 17.09 -3.61 -13.92
C LEU A 292 17.26 -4.16 -15.34
N SER A 293 16.18 -4.18 -16.13
CA SER A 293 16.20 -4.62 -17.53
C SER A 293 17.11 -3.75 -18.42
N PHE A 294 17.09 -2.42 -18.23
CA PHE A 294 17.99 -1.50 -18.95
C PHE A 294 19.49 -1.66 -18.59
N LYS A 295 19.83 -2.35 -17.49
CA LYS A 295 21.21 -2.57 -17.07
C LYS A 295 21.85 -3.84 -17.65
N LYS A 296 21.09 -4.73 -18.31
CA LYS A 296 21.69 -5.86 -19.02
C LYS A 296 22.44 -5.33 -20.25
N PRO A 297 23.77 -5.51 -20.38
CA PRO A 297 24.45 -5.20 -21.62
C PRO A 297 23.82 -6.05 -22.73
N LYS A 298 23.55 -5.43 -23.89
CA LYS A 298 23.27 -6.20 -25.11
C LYS A 298 24.49 -7.10 -25.30
N SER A 299 24.35 -8.40 -25.11
CA SER A 299 25.34 -9.37 -25.58
C SER A 299 25.34 -9.25 -27.10
N THR A 300 26.28 -8.51 -27.64
CA THR A 300 26.65 -8.57 -29.04
C THR A 300 27.23 -9.95 -29.28
N LEU A 301 26.43 -10.80 -29.92
CA LEU A 301 26.90 -11.91 -30.75
C LEU A 301 26.76 -11.45 -32.20
#